data_AF-A0A2K9PUT4-F1
#
_entry.id   AF-A0A2K9PUT4-F1
#
_cell.length_a   1.000
_cell.length_b   1.000
_cell.length_c   1.000
_cell.angle_alpha   90.00
_cell.angle_beta   90.00
_cell.angle_gamma   90.00
#
_symmetry.space_group_name_H-M   'P 1'
#
loop_
_entity.id
_entity.type
_entity.pdbx_description
1 polymer ?
#
loop_
_entity_poly.entity_id
_entity_poly.type
_entity_poly.pdbx_seq_one_letter_code
_entity_poly.pdbx_strand_id
1 'polypeptide(L)'
;MKNFIHKTNQYLLENHPTVWNTKLVWVLSASLILHILFFIFGFLAITNPEILQEYGAKSIFFENGTIFISIILSILILVVWLIFLFKNNAFKNFYPTSKTKLFKQFLIYLIITFFSTTFYISYNFGIKTYIATKYDDERVKKEIAITNAAALFFSETIADYTIDKRRHPHPFNTLYCETLQDTHVDDSLFLSFLDFKYRFYILKTKKGTLDQGYNDSIYKGFVYHKTKDSVRTYFYKDTLFDVSSLVKTSSPSYFNYSKIFYQYEDDELGYENVQYNYTDIDYYEYDNYNYQRNFNDNRESWNKQGYDLLKRNNPDEIKQILTDFLMISNAYEIKHNLTANAWFEMIYHPNDHFELKHLIRIEPKETLQFASSEPKTAIEAFYKNHITDYYLDHDALHYVFDNIIDIKASNPLIESIHFFIWFSFFFSVLIFIFRITGLKALLFTIISSGILTVFVALLTVFFSYTTGFNDNSPGYFAAYLTLILSTIILSIPIFFIKKFKKLVVAICLNISLAGFILYVFLIIATISLHQSDACIWRYTSIPYKKECFNLLESLGINWSYVLFIMNLFFIYFYSGVIKNWKALPEG
;
A
#
# COMPACT_ATOMS: atom_id res chain seq x y z
N MET A 1 -3.44 -47.01 8.97
CA MET A 1 -3.72 -46.04 7.89
C MET A 1 -4.53 -46.62 6.72
N LYS A 2 -4.12 -47.74 6.08
CA LYS A 2 -4.84 -48.34 4.93
C LYS A 2 -6.32 -48.68 5.20
N ASN A 3 -6.62 -49.31 6.34
CA ASN A 3 -8.01 -49.66 6.70
C ASN A 3 -8.91 -48.43 6.88
N PHE A 4 -8.39 -47.35 7.44
CA PHE A 4 -9.11 -46.08 7.59
C PHE A 4 -9.44 -45.47 6.23
N ILE A 5 -8.44 -45.35 5.33
CA ILE A 5 -8.64 -44.82 3.97
C ILE A 5 -9.68 -45.64 3.21
N HIS A 6 -9.62 -46.97 3.31
CA HIS A 6 -10.57 -47.86 2.65
C HIS A 6 -11.99 -47.66 3.19
N LYS A 7 -12.16 -47.69 4.52
CA LYS A 7 -13.47 -47.50 5.17
C LYS A 7 -14.09 -46.13 4.84
N THR A 8 -13.30 -45.07 4.88
CA THR A 8 -13.75 -43.71 4.53
C THR A 8 -14.13 -43.60 3.05
N ASN A 9 -13.33 -44.18 2.15
CA ASN A 9 -13.67 -44.18 0.72
C ASN A 9 -14.95 -44.98 0.42
N GLN A 10 -15.16 -46.12 1.08
CA GLN A 10 -16.37 -46.92 0.95
C GLN A 10 -17.60 -46.13 1.41
N TYR A 11 -17.53 -45.54 2.61
CA TYR A 11 -18.60 -44.71 3.16
C TYR A 11 -18.95 -43.52 2.25
N LEU A 12 -17.95 -42.80 1.74
CA LEU A 12 -18.15 -41.67 0.84
C LEU A 12 -18.73 -42.10 -0.51
N LEU A 13 -18.34 -43.27 -1.03
CA LEU A 13 -18.88 -43.79 -2.28
C LEU A 13 -20.37 -44.10 -2.15
N GLU A 14 -20.78 -44.72 -1.05
CA GLU A 14 -22.16 -45.15 -0.79
C GLU A 14 -23.09 -43.97 -0.43
N ASN A 15 -22.62 -43.02 0.40
CA ASN A 15 -23.46 -41.97 0.97
C ASN A 15 -23.28 -40.59 0.30
N HIS A 16 -22.07 -40.28 -0.20
CA HIS A 16 -21.70 -38.97 -0.73
C HIS A 16 -20.92 -39.07 -2.06
N PRO A 17 -21.51 -39.67 -3.11
CA PRO A 17 -20.78 -40.01 -4.34
C PRO A 17 -20.14 -38.80 -5.05
N THR A 18 -20.74 -37.60 -4.94
CA THR A 18 -20.15 -36.37 -5.47
C THR A 18 -18.85 -35.99 -4.77
N VAL A 19 -18.83 -36.10 -3.43
CA VAL A 19 -17.65 -35.82 -2.60
C VAL A 19 -16.56 -36.85 -2.87
N TRP A 20 -16.94 -38.12 -2.98
CA TRP A 20 -16.01 -39.19 -3.33
C TRP A 20 -15.41 -39.05 -4.73
N ASN A 21 -16.22 -38.70 -5.73
CA ASN A 21 -15.78 -38.59 -7.12
C ASN A 21 -14.80 -37.43 -7.30
N THR A 22 -15.02 -36.33 -6.58
CA THR A 22 -14.18 -35.13 -6.63
C THR A 22 -12.93 -35.22 -5.75
N LYS A 23 -12.83 -36.26 -4.90
CA LYS A 23 -11.74 -36.46 -3.94
C LYS A 23 -11.58 -35.31 -2.94
N LEU A 24 -12.66 -34.54 -2.70
CA LEU A 24 -12.68 -33.34 -1.87
C LEU A 24 -12.01 -33.55 -0.50
N VAL A 25 -12.40 -34.60 0.23
CA VAL A 25 -11.89 -34.86 1.59
C VAL A 25 -10.37 -35.01 1.60
N TRP A 26 -9.81 -35.75 0.65
CA TRP A 26 -8.37 -36.02 0.61
C TRP A 26 -7.56 -34.79 0.19
N VAL A 27 -8.05 -34.03 -0.80
CA VAL A 27 -7.37 -32.83 -1.24
C VAL A 27 -7.40 -31.75 -0.16
N LEU A 28 -8.55 -31.50 0.46
CA LEU A 28 -8.65 -30.53 1.55
C LEU A 28 -7.82 -30.92 2.77
N SER A 29 -7.73 -32.22 3.09
CA SER A 29 -6.85 -32.68 4.18
C SER A 29 -5.37 -32.40 3.87
N ALA A 30 -4.94 -32.63 2.63
CA ALA A 30 -3.59 -32.33 2.21
C ALA A 30 -3.32 -30.81 2.18
N SER A 31 -4.25 -30.01 1.64
CA SER A 31 -4.16 -28.55 1.66
C SER A 31 -4.10 -28.00 3.09
N LEU A 32 -4.87 -28.56 4.03
CA LEU A 32 -4.85 -28.15 5.44
C LEU A 32 -3.48 -28.38 6.08
N ILE A 33 -2.83 -29.52 5.81
CA ILE A 33 -1.47 -29.78 6.29
C ILE A 33 -0.50 -28.74 5.72
N LEU A 34 -0.62 -28.39 4.44
CA LEU A 34 0.20 -27.34 3.83
C LEU A 34 -0.09 -25.97 4.45
N HIS A 35 -1.35 -25.61 4.71
CA HIS A 35 -1.69 -24.36 5.39
C HIS A 35 -1.03 -24.26 6.79
N ILE A 36 -1.02 -25.36 7.56
CA ILE A 36 -0.34 -25.41 8.86
C ILE A 36 1.17 -25.21 8.68
N LEU A 37 1.78 -25.86 7.69
CA LEU A 37 3.21 -25.69 7.40
C LEU A 37 3.56 -24.26 6.98
N PHE A 38 2.77 -23.64 6.11
CA PHE A 38 2.99 -22.25 5.70
C PHE A 38 2.77 -21.26 6.85
N PHE A 39 1.81 -21.52 7.74
CA PHE A 39 1.67 -20.75 8.98
C PHE A 39 2.93 -20.83 9.84
N ILE A 40 3.49 -22.03 10.03
CA ILE A 40 4.74 -22.21 10.78
C ILE A 40 5.90 -21.49 10.08
N PHE A 41 6.01 -21.59 8.75
CA PHE A 41 7.04 -20.87 8.00
C PHE A 41 6.92 -19.37 8.17
N GLY A 42 5.73 -18.80 8.10
CA GLY A 42 5.51 -17.38 8.35
C GLY A 42 5.85 -16.98 9.79
N PHE A 43 5.47 -17.80 10.77
CA PHE A 43 5.80 -17.57 12.17
C PHE A 43 7.31 -17.54 12.44
N LEU A 44 8.08 -18.34 11.69
CA LEU A 44 9.53 -18.41 11.80
C LEU A 44 10.27 -17.43 10.86
N ALA A 45 9.58 -16.84 9.88
CA ALA A 45 10.21 -16.08 8.81
C ALA A 45 10.91 -14.80 9.29
N ILE A 46 10.38 -14.18 10.34
CA ILE A 46 10.80 -12.87 10.85
C ILE A 46 11.34 -12.97 12.29
N THR A 47 11.87 -14.14 12.66
CA THR A 47 12.49 -14.32 13.97
C THR A 47 13.80 -13.57 14.12
N ASN A 48 14.51 -13.33 13.01
CA ASN A 48 15.67 -12.44 12.97
C ASN A 48 15.17 -10.98 12.91
N PRO A 49 15.49 -10.13 13.91
CA PRO A 49 15.13 -8.71 13.90
C PRO A 49 15.67 -7.91 12.72
N GLU A 50 16.80 -8.31 12.12
CA GLU A 50 17.38 -7.64 10.94
C GLU A 50 16.40 -7.56 9.77
N ILE A 51 15.49 -8.53 9.64
CA ILE A 51 14.48 -8.55 8.57
C ILE A 51 13.49 -7.37 8.69
N LEU A 52 13.31 -6.83 9.89
CA LEU A 52 12.45 -5.67 10.13
C LEU A 52 13.17 -4.34 9.86
N GLN A 53 14.49 -4.36 9.62
CA GLN A 53 15.30 -3.16 9.40
C GLN A 53 15.20 -2.61 7.97
N GLU A 54 14.62 -3.36 7.04
CA GLU A 54 14.41 -2.91 5.66
C GLU A 54 12.96 -2.50 5.42
N TYR A 55 12.75 -1.58 4.47
CA TYR A 55 11.40 -1.15 4.12
C TYR A 55 10.54 -2.30 3.58
N GLY A 56 9.36 -2.48 4.15
CA GLY A 56 8.33 -3.34 3.59
C GLY A 56 8.44 -4.82 3.97
N ALA A 57 8.86 -5.19 5.18
CA ALA A 57 9.05 -6.57 5.63
C ALA A 57 7.83 -7.51 5.39
N LYS A 58 6.63 -6.96 5.18
CA LYS A 58 5.43 -7.68 4.74
C LYS A 58 5.57 -8.35 3.37
N SER A 59 6.44 -7.86 2.48
CA SER A 59 6.72 -8.45 1.16
C SER A 59 7.62 -9.68 1.20
N ILE A 60 8.13 -10.07 2.37
CA ILE A 60 9.11 -11.17 2.51
C ILE A 60 8.70 -12.48 1.83
N PHE A 61 7.39 -12.78 1.77
CA PHE A 61 6.87 -13.96 1.06
C PHE A 61 7.31 -14.01 -0.41
N PHE A 62 7.40 -12.84 -1.05
CA PHE A 62 7.74 -12.67 -2.46
C PHE A 62 9.24 -12.60 -2.70
N GLU A 63 10.04 -12.29 -1.68
CA GLU A 63 11.47 -12.02 -1.80
C GLU A 63 12.33 -13.25 -1.46
N ASN A 64 11.97 -14.01 -0.42
CA ASN A 64 12.78 -15.13 0.07
C ASN A 64 12.55 -16.46 -0.68
N GLY A 65 11.80 -16.43 -1.78
CA GLY A 65 11.48 -17.61 -2.60
C GLY A 65 10.34 -18.49 -2.06
N THR A 66 9.73 -18.16 -0.92
CA THR A 66 8.56 -18.88 -0.37
C THR A 66 7.39 -18.92 -1.37
N ILE A 67 7.21 -17.85 -2.15
CA ILE A 67 6.26 -17.83 -3.27
C ILE A 67 6.46 -18.98 -4.25
N PHE A 68 7.71 -19.27 -4.65
CA PHE A 68 7.98 -20.34 -5.61
C PHE A 68 7.63 -21.71 -5.02
N ILE A 69 7.95 -21.94 -3.74
CA ILE A 69 7.58 -23.17 -3.03
C ILE A 69 6.06 -23.31 -2.97
N SER A 70 5.34 -22.24 -2.63
CA SER A 70 3.87 -22.22 -2.61
C SER A 70 3.28 -22.56 -3.98
N ILE A 71 3.78 -21.94 -5.04
CA ILE A 71 3.32 -22.18 -6.42
C ILE A 71 3.59 -23.63 -6.83
N ILE A 72 4.80 -24.16 -6.59
CA ILE A 72 5.17 -25.54 -6.93
C ILE A 72 4.25 -26.53 -6.20
N LEU A 73 4.04 -26.36 -4.89
CA LEU A 73 3.16 -27.23 -4.11
C LEU A 73 1.70 -27.14 -4.57
N SER A 74 1.22 -25.93 -4.89
CA SER A 74 -0.11 -25.70 -5.46
C SER A 74 -0.28 -26.42 -6.80
N ILE A 75 0.72 -26.36 -7.69
CA ILE A 75 0.71 -27.06 -8.97
C ILE A 75 0.70 -28.58 -8.75
N LEU A 76 1.56 -29.10 -7.87
CA LEU A 76 1.65 -30.55 -7.62
C LEU A 76 0.33 -31.10 -7.08
N ILE A 77 -0.28 -30.46 -6.07
CA ILE A 77 -1.54 -30.94 -5.51
C ILE A 77 -2.68 -30.86 -6.54
N LEU A 78 -2.74 -29.77 -7.33
CA LEU A 78 -3.76 -29.61 -8.37
C LEU A 78 -3.57 -30.62 -9.50
N VAL A 79 -2.35 -30.86 -9.98
CA VAL A 79 -2.08 -31.83 -11.05
C VAL A 79 -2.45 -33.25 -10.60
N VAL A 80 -2.00 -33.66 -9.41
CA VAL A 80 -2.35 -34.98 -8.85
C VAL A 80 -3.86 -35.11 -8.70
N TRP A 81 -4.52 -34.07 -8.17
CA TRP A 81 -5.97 -34.04 -8.06
C TRP A 81 -6.66 -34.17 -9.43
N LEU A 82 -6.23 -33.42 -10.45
CA LEU A 82 -6.80 -33.46 -11.79
C LEU A 82 -6.66 -34.84 -12.44
N ILE A 83 -5.53 -35.53 -12.26
CA ILE A 83 -5.34 -36.92 -12.72
C ILE A 83 -6.41 -37.83 -12.12
N PHE A 84 -6.64 -37.76 -10.80
CA PHE A 84 -7.66 -38.57 -10.13
C PHE A 84 -9.09 -38.15 -10.50
N LEU A 85 -9.33 -36.85 -10.66
CA LEU A 85 -10.63 -36.28 -11.03
C LEU A 85 -11.04 -36.73 -12.44
N PHE A 86 -10.10 -36.75 -13.39
CA PHE A 86 -10.37 -37.08 -14.79
C PHE A 86 -10.38 -38.57 -15.07
N LYS A 87 -9.73 -39.39 -14.23
CA LYS A 87 -9.79 -40.86 -14.32
C LYS A 87 -11.23 -41.40 -14.34
N ASN A 88 -12.11 -40.80 -13.52
CA ASN A 88 -13.52 -41.16 -13.43
C ASN A 88 -14.42 -40.01 -13.91
N ASN A 89 -14.42 -39.71 -15.21
CA ASN A 89 -15.31 -38.67 -15.72
C ASN A 89 -16.76 -39.14 -15.87
N ALA A 90 -17.52 -39.08 -14.76
CA ALA A 90 -18.94 -39.41 -14.72
C ALA A 90 -19.79 -38.66 -15.77
N PHE A 91 -19.39 -37.47 -16.22
CA PHE A 91 -20.16 -36.68 -17.22
C PHE A 91 -19.93 -37.09 -18.67
N LYS A 92 -18.87 -37.86 -18.94
CA LYS A 92 -18.68 -38.49 -20.25
C LYS A 92 -19.49 -39.78 -20.34
N ASN A 93 -19.55 -40.54 -19.26
CA ASN A 93 -20.12 -41.89 -19.27
C ASN A 93 -21.60 -41.92 -18.82
N PHE A 94 -22.06 -40.91 -18.09
CA PHE A 94 -23.44 -40.85 -17.56
C PHE A 94 -24.09 -39.49 -17.82
N TYR A 95 -25.40 -39.52 -18.04
CA TYR A 95 -26.21 -38.31 -18.20
C TYR A 95 -26.29 -37.55 -16.86
N PRO A 96 -26.07 -36.21 -16.83
CA PRO A 96 -26.15 -35.43 -15.60
C PRO A 96 -27.53 -35.55 -14.94
N THR A 97 -27.57 -36.08 -13.71
CA THR A 97 -28.84 -36.43 -13.06
C THR A 97 -29.62 -35.22 -12.54
N SER A 98 -28.97 -34.11 -12.18
CA SER A 98 -29.67 -32.86 -11.79
C SER A 98 -28.80 -31.60 -11.91
N LYS A 99 -29.45 -30.43 -12.06
CA LYS A 99 -28.80 -29.11 -12.05
C LYS A 99 -28.04 -28.84 -10.74
N THR A 100 -28.62 -29.26 -9.61
CA THR A 100 -28.03 -29.07 -8.28
C THR A 100 -26.75 -29.91 -8.12
N LYS A 101 -26.70 -31.12 -8.67
CA LYS A 101 -25.46 -31.93 -8.65
C LYS A 101 -24.36 -31.31 -9.51
N LEU A 102 -24.70 -30.73 -10.67
CA LEU A 102 -23.74 -30.01 -11.51
C LEU A 102 -23.16 -28.79 -10.76
N PHE A 103 -24.02 -27.96 -10.20
CA PHE A 103 -23.62 -26.79 -9.43
C PHE A 103 -22.78 -27.16 -8.20
N LYS A 104 -23.17 -28.19 -7.43
CA LYS A 104 -22.37 -28.70 -6.31
C LYS A 104 -20.97 -29.14 -6.73
N GLN A 105 -20.82 -29.75 -7.91
CA GLN A 105 -19.48 -30.11 -8.41
C GLN A 105 -18.65 -28.88 -8.76
N PHE A 106 -19.24 -27.86 -9.37
CA PHE A 106 -18.55 -26.58 -9.60
C PHE A 106 -18.06 -25.95 -8.29
N LEU A 107 -18.94 -25.87 -7.27
CA LEU A 107 -18.55 -25.35 -5.94
C LEU A 107 -17.42 -26.16 -5.31
N ILE A 108 -17.42 -27.48 -5.47
CA ILE A 108 -16.33 -28.32 -4.98
C ILE A 108 -15.01 -27.99 -5.70
N TYR A 109 -15.01 -27.77 -7.01
CA TYR A 109 -13.79 -27.35 -7.72
C TYR A 109 -13.30 -26.00 -7.22
N LEU A 110 -14.23 -25.07 -6.98
CA LEU A 110 -13.93 -23.75 -6.44
C LEU A 110 -13.29 -23.83 -5.04
N ILE A 111 -13.85 -24.66 -4.16
CA ILE A 111 -13.31 -24.87 -2.81
C ILE A 111 -11.92 -25.53 -2.90
N ILE A 112 -11.76 -26.58 -3.70
CA ILE A 112 -10.47 -27.27 -3.82
C ILE A 112 -9.39 -26.33 -4.35
N THR A 113 -9.69 -25.57 -5.39
CA THR A 113 -8.73 -24.65 -6.02
C THR A 113 -8.36 -23.50 -5.09
N PHE A 114 -9.33 -22.96 -4.36
CA PHE A 114 -9.11 -21.93 -3.35
C PHE A 114 -8.19 -22.41 -2.22
N PHE A 115 -8.51 -23.52 -1.57
CA PHE A 115 -7.65 -24.07 -0.49
C PHE A 115 -6.30 -24.57 -0.99
N SER A 116 -6.16 -24.91 -2.27
CA SER A 116 -4.89 -25.37 -2.82
C SER A 116 -3.96 -24.24 -3.27
N THR A 117 -4.41 -22.98 -3.25
CA THR A 117 -3.64 -21.84 -3.78
C THR A 117 -3.45 -20.69 -2.77
N THR A 118 -4.12 -20.75 -1.62
CA THR A 118 -4.17 -19.65 -0.62
C THR A 118 -3.15 -19.79 0.51
N PHE A 119 -2.05 -20.53 0.31
CA PHE A 119 -1.04 -20.72 1.35
C PHE A 119 -0.38 -19.41 1.81
N TYR A 120 -0.32 -18.40 0.93
CA TYR A 120 0.07 -17.02 1.25
C TYR A 120 -0.66 -16.46 2.48
N ILE A 121 -1.97 -16.73 2.59
CA ILE A 121 -2.81 -16.19 3.66
C ILE A 121 -2.36 -16.78 5.01
N SER A 122 -2.14 -18.10 5.07
CA SER A 122 -1.66 -18.77 6.28
C SER A 122 -0.27 -18.30 6.68
N TYR A 123 0.62 -18.10 5.71
CA TYR A 123 1.96 -17.57 5.95
C TYR A 123 1.92 -16.19 6.61
N ASN A 124 1.15 -15.25 6.06
CA ASN A 124 1.04 -13.91 6.62
C ASN A 124 0.32 -13.89 7.99
N PHE A 125 -0.64 -14.79 8.23
CA PHE A 125 -1.16 -14.99 9.58
C PHE A 125 -0.08 -15.48 10.56
N GLY A 126 0.85 -16.32 10.11
CA GLY A 126 2.01 -16.73 10.89
C GLY A 126 2.89 -15.55 11.30
N ILE A 127 3.29 -14.72 10.32
CA ILE A 127 4.06 -13.47 10.54
C ILE A 127 3.34 -12.56 11.53
N LYS A 128 2.07 -12.26 11.27
CA LYS A 128 1.26 -11.38 12.12
C LYS A 128 1.17 -11.91 13.55
N THR A 129 1.01 -13.22 13.72
CA THR A 129 0.98 -13.86 15.04
C THR A 129 2.33 -13.71 15.76
N TYR A 130 3.45 -13.89 15.06
CA TYR A 130 4.77 -13.68 15.65
C TYR A 130 4.97 -12.22 16.09
N ILE A 131 4.69 -11.23 15.22
CA ILE A 131 4.83 -9.81 15.59
C ILE A 131 3.95 -9.45 16.79
N ALA A 132 2.66 -9.83 16.75
CA ALA A 132 1.72 -9.50 17.82
C ALA A 132 2.10 -10.15 19.17
N THR A 133 2.80 -11.29 19.16
CA THR A 133 3.24 -11.97 20.38
C THR A 133 4.60 -11.49 20.89
N LYS A 134 5.53 -11.18 19.98
CA LYS A 134 6.90 -10.76 20.34
C LYS A 134 7.00 -9.27 20.71
N TYR A 135 6.20 -8.43 20.05
CA TYR A 135 6.20 -6.99 20.18
C TYR A 135 4.79 -6.55 20.58
N ASP A 136 4.43 -6.60 21.86
CA ASP A 136 3.12 -6.12 22.31
C ASP A 136 3.01 -4.58 22.19
N ASP A 137 1.78 -4.06 22.14
CA ASP A 137 1.53 -2.64 21.84
C ASP A 137 2.08 -1.71 22.93
N GLU A 138 1.99 -2.10 24.19
CA GLU A 138 2.49 -1.29 25.32
C GLU A 138 4.01 -1.20 25.32
N ARG A 139 4.68 -2.33 25.05
CA ARG A 139 6.13 -2.36 24.85
C ARG A 139 6.56 -1.45 23.70
N VAL A 140 5.95 -1.59 22.53
CA VAL A 140 6.32 -0.81 21.32
C VAL A 140 6.10 0.69 21.54
N LYS A 141 4.97 1.09 22.15
CA LYS A 141 4.71 2.50 22.51
C LYS A 141 5.78 3.07 23.46
N LYS A 142 6.19 2.29 24.47
CA LYS A 142 7.26 2.69 25.39
C LYS A 142 8.60 2.83 24.67
N GLU A 143 8.94 1.89 23.81
CA GLU A 143 10.18 1.91 23.02
C GLU A 143 10.21 3.14 22.08
N ILE A 144 9.11 3.44 21.39
CA ILE A 144 8.97 4.66 20.57
C ILE A 144 9.16 5.93 21.40
N ALA A 145 8.57 6.00 22.61
CA ALA A 145 8.72 7.17 23.48
C ALA A 145 10.17 7.39 23.92
N ILE A 146 10.87 6.31 24.30
CA ILE A 146 12.31 6.36 24.65
C ILE A 146 13.12 6.80 23.44
N THR A 147 12.85 6.23 22.27
CA THR A 147 13.56 6.58 21.04
C THR A 147 13.34 8.04 20.64
N ASN A 148 12.12 8.55 20.71
CA ASN A 148 11.84 9.97 20.45
C ASN A 148 12.55 10.90 21.45
N ALA A 149 12.66 10.50 22.72
CA ALA A 149 13.44 11.26 23.70
C ALA A 149 14.94 11.26 23.38
N ALA A 150 15.47 10.13 22.91
CA ALA A 150 16.88 10.00 22.51
C ALA A 150 17.19 10.65 21.15
N ALA A 151 16.21 10.78 20.26
CA ALA A 151 16.36 11.34 18.90
C ALA A 151 16.91 12.78 18.89
N LEU A 152 16.63 13.54 19.95
CA LEU A 152 17.26 14.82 20.24
C LEU A 152 18.79 14.75 20.11
N PHE A 153 19.40 13.63 20.48
CA PHE A 153 20.84 13.43 20.59
C PHE A 153 21.46 12.64 19.43
N PHE A 154 20.71 12.35 18.37
CA PHE A 154 21.24 11.61 17.22
C PHE A 154 22.33 12.39 16.48
N SER A 155 22.19 13.71 16.35
CA SER A 155 23.27 14.59 15.88
C SER A 155 23.80 14.24 14.49
N GLU A 156 22.95 13.76 13.58
CA GLU A 156 23.40 13.33 12.25
C GLU A 156 23.39 14.47 11.22
N THR A 157 22.40 15.37 11.31
CA THR A 157 22.26 16.49 10.39
C THR A 157 22.29 17.81 11.12
N ILE A 158 23.15 18.74 10.67
CA ILE A 158 23.27 20.07 11.28
C ILE A 158 21.95 20.85 11.20
N ALA A 159 21.21 20.67 10.10
CA ALA A 159 19.96 21.37 9.82
C ALA A 159 18.86 21.10 10.86
N ASP A 160 18.89 19.96 11.56
CA ASP A 160 17.90 19.66 12.62
C ASP A 160 18.16 20.46 13.91
N TYR A 161 19.33 21.09 14.04
CA TYR A 161 19.78 21.81 15.24
C TYR A 161 19.91 23.32 15.04
N THR A 162 19.60 23.85 13.86
CA THR A 162 19.66 25.29 13.57
C THR A 162 18.49 26.06 14.19
N ILE A 163 18.67 27.36 14.44
CA ILE A 163 17.72 28.18 15.20
C ILE A 163 16.33 28.29 14.55
N ASP A 164 16.21 28.10 13.23
CA ASP A 164 14.92 28.06 12.53
C ASP A 164 14.04 26.86 12.92
N LYS A 165 14.62 25.84 13.57
CA LYS A 165 13.89 24.68 14.10
C LYS A 165 13.31 24.90 15.49
N ARG A 166 13.76 25.91 16.24
CA ARG A 166 13.30 26.17 17.60
C ARG A 166 11.81 26.52 17.64
N ARG A 167 11.07 25.95 18.59
CA ARG A 167 9.64 26.21 18.80
C ARG A 167 9.31 26.58 20.25
N HIS A 168 10.21 26.35 21.19
CA HIS A 168 10.06 26.62 22.61
C HIS A 168 11.30 27.36 23.17
N PRO A 169 11.15 28.26 24.15
CA PRO A 169 9.91 28.77 24.75
C PRO A 169 9.19 29.80 23.88
N HIS A 170 8.02 30.26 24.31
CA HIS A 170 7.36 31.43 23.72
C HIS A 170 8.36 32.61 23.67
N PRO A 171 8.47 33.36 22.55
CA PRO A 171 7.54 33.42 21.40
C PRO A 171 7.88 32.50 20.21
N PHE A 172 8.88 31.62 20.27
CA PHE A 172 9.36 30.87 19.09
C PHE A 172 8.30 30.03 18.37
N ASN A 173 7.28 29.52 19.07
CA ASN A 173 6.17 28.77 18.48
C ASN A 173 5.25 29.64 17.59
N THR A 174 5.24 30.95 17.81
CA THR A 174 4.37 31.91 17.09
C THR A 174 5.08 32.64 15.95
N LEU A 175 6.42 32.59 15.92
CA LEU A 175 7.23 33.33 14.97
C LEU A 175 7.50 32.53 13.70
N TYR A 176 7.55 33.21 12.56
CA TYR A 176 8.06 32.65 11.31
C TYR A 176 9.54 32.95 11.14
N CYS A 177 10.37 31.91 11.03
CA CYS A 177 11.77 32.06 10.66
C CYS A 177 11.94 32.00 9.13
N GLU A 178 12.44 33.07 8.54
CA GLU A 178 13.01 33.08 7.19
C GLU A 178 14.50 32.75 7.28
N THR A 179 14.98 31.91 6.36
CA THR A 179 16.38 31.49 6.27
C THR A 179 16.88 31.87 4.89
N LEU A 180 17.96 32.65 4.82
CA LEU A 180 18.57 33.12 3.59
C LEU A 180 20.02 32.63 3.51
N GLN A 181 20.46 32.30 2.29
CA GLN A 181 21.83 31.89 1.97
C GLN A 181 22.41 32.93 0.99
N ASP A 182 22.72 34.14 1.48
CA ASP A 182 23.26 35.23 0.66
C ASP A 182 24.17 36.16 1.48
N THR A 183 25.35 36.47 0.91
CA THR A 183 26.37 37.36 1.45
C THR A 183 26.08 38.86 1.24
N HIS A 184 25.05 39.22 0.45
CA HIS A 184 24.79 40.62 0.02
C HIS A 184 23.57 41.32 0.65
N VAL A 185 23.04 40.82 1.77
CA VAL A 185 21.87 41.43 2.44
C VAL A 185 22.28 42.30 3.65
N ASP A 186 21.85 43.57 3.64
CA ASP A 186 22.08 44.64 4.64
C ASP A 186 21.58 44.30 6.07
N ASP A 187 22.24 44.88 7.08
CA ASP A 187 22.95 44.12 8.12
C ASP A 187 22.58 44.50 9.58
N SER A 188 21.31 44.75 9.91
CA SER A 188 20.96 45.23 11.26
C SER A 188 20.13 44.30 12.15
N LEU A 189 19.62 43.15 11.68
CA LEU A 189 18.65 42.37 12.48
C LEU A 189 18.58 40.85 12.15
N PHE A 190 19.75 40.26 11.88
CA PHE A 190 19.87 38.82 11.62
C PHE A 190 20.64 38.09 12.72
N LEU A 191 20.18 36.89 13.06
CA LEU A 191 21.09 35.88 13.61
C LEU A 191 21.81 35.18 12.44
N SER A 192 23.10 34.94 12.58
CA SER A 192 23.90 34.33 11.50
C SER A 192 24.65 33.11 11.99
N PHE A 193 24.67 32.07 11.17
CA PHE A 193 25.52 30.89 11.36
C PHE A 193 26.13 30.52 10.01
N LEU A 194 27.46 30.64 9.89
CA LEU A 194 28.17 30.48 8.62
C LEU A 194 27.54 31.39 7.54
N ASP A 195 27.14 30.82 6.41
CA ASP A 195 26.51 31.52 5.29
C ASP A 195 24.98 31.68 5.46
N PHE A 196 24.40 31.16 6.54
CA PHE A 196 22.97 31.23 6.80
C PHE A 196 22.62 32.44 7.67
N LYS A 197 21.67 33.25 7.18
CA LYS A 197 21.06 34.36 7.93
C LYS A 197 19.60 34.02 8.29
N TYR A 198 19.22 34.25 9.54
CA TYR A 198 17.89 33.95 10.09
C TYR A 198 17.14 35.24 10.50
N ARG A 199 15.91 35.40 10.01
CA ARG A 199 14.99 36.49 10.42
C ARG A 199 13.70 35.93 10.98
N PHE A 200 13.25 36.49 12.10
CA PHE A 200 11.99 36.11 12.72
C PHE A 200 10.93 37.16 12.45
N TYR A 201 9.74 36.72 12.07
CA TYR A 201 8.59 37.56 11.79
C TYR A 201 7.42 37.20 12.70
N ILE A 202 6.76 38.22 13.26
CA ILE A 202 5.38 38.06 13.73
C ILE A 202 4.49 37.90 12.49
N LEU A 203 3.54 36.98 12.57
CA LEU A 203 2.60 36.72 11.51
C LEU A 203 1.27 37.45 11.74
N LYS A 204 0.74 38.05 10.67
CA LYS A 204 -0.67 38.47 10.61
C LYS A 204 -1.49 37.45 9.85
N THR A 205 -2.74 37.25 10.26
CA THR A 205 -3.64 36.28 9.65
C THR A 205 -4.74 36.96 8.85
N LYS A 206 -5.08 36.41 7.68
CA LYS A 206 -6.27 36.78 6.92
C LYS A 206 -7.11 35.53 6.68
N LYS A 207 -8.38 35.56 7.06
CA LYS A 207 -9.31 34.44 6.85
C LYS A 207 -10.03 34.59 5.51
N GLY A 208 -10.11 33.51 4.76
CA GLY A 208 -10.95 33.35 3.57
C GLY A 208 -11.91 32.18 3.77
N THR A 209 -13.13 32.30 3.27
CA THR A 209 -14.10 31.20 3.18
C THR A 209 -13.89 30.43 1.89
N LEU A 210 -13.85 29.10 2.00
CA LEU A 210 -13.82 28.19 0.86
C LEU A 210 -15.23 28.12 0.24
N ASP A 211 -15.59 29.12 -0.57
CA ASP A 211 -16.70 28.92 -1.51
C ASP A 211 -16.21 28.12 -2.73
N GLN A 212 -17.10 27.27 -3.25
CA GLN A 212 -16.85 26.34 -4.38
C GLN A 212 -16.41 27.12 -5.63
N GLY A 213 -15.12 27.41 -5.74
CA GLY A 213 -14.60 28.37 -6.73
C GLY A 213 -13.19 28.91 -6.48
N TYR A 214 -12.54 28.55 -5.37
CA TYR A 214 -11.40 29.32 -4.85
C TYR A 214 -10.04 29.05 -5.52
N ASN A 215 -9.66 29.89 -6.47
CA ASN A 215 -8.30 29.92 -6.99
C ASN A 215 -7.41 30.69 -5.98
N ASP A 216 -6.32 30.09 -5.47
CA ASP A 216 -5.40 30.74 -4.51
C ASP A 216 -4.74 32.02 -5.08
N SER A 217 -4.97 32.33 -6.35
CA SER A 217 -4.46 33.50 -7.07
C SER A 217 -4.85 34.87 -6.47
N ILE A 218 -5.87 34.96 -5.62
CA ILE A 218 -6.32 36.21 -4.96
C ILE A 218 -5.43 36.56 -3.76
N TYR A 219 -4.86 35.56 -3.08
CA TYR A 219 -4.01 35.74 -1.91
C TYR A 219 -2.55 35.52 -2.31
N LYS A 220 -1.83 36.60 -2.62
CA LYS A 220 -0.39 36.56 -2.94
C LYS A 220 0.45 37.00 -1.75
N GLY A 221 1.66 36.45 -1.61
CA GLY A 221 2.63 36.87 -0.59
C GLY A 221 2.37 36.32 0.83
N PHE A 222 1.49 35.33 0.99
CA PHE A 222 1.39 34.58 2.24
C PHE A 222 2.52 33.54 2.33
N VAL A 223 2.90 33.18 3.55
CA VAL A 223 4.00 32.25 3.84
C VAL A 223 3.51 30.81 3.93
N TYR A 224 2.40 30.61 4.64
CA TYR A 224 1.66 29.35 4.68
C TYR A 224 0.18 29.63 4.96
N HIS A 225 -0.67 28.62 4.79
CA HIS A 225 -2.07 28.70 5.21
C HIS A 225 -2.49 27.45 5.98
N LYS A 226 -3.46 27.61 6.89
CA LYS A 226 -4.11 26.51 7.62
C LYS A 226 -5.57 26.42 7.18
N THR A 227 -6.05 25.21 6.91
CA THR A 227 -7.46 24.97 6.57
C THR A 227 -8.14 24.23 7.71
N LYS A 228 -9.23 24.81 8.22
CA LYS A 228 -10.10 24.18 9.22
C LYS A 228 -11.55 24.32 8.79
N ASP A 229 -12.24 23.21 8.66
CA ASP A 229 -13.60 23.12 8.11
C ASP A 229 -13.68 23.75 6.70
N SER A 230 -14.41 24.85 6.54
CA SER A 230 -14.53 25.64 5.30
C SER A 230 -13.81 26.99 5.37
N VAL A 231 -12.96 27.20 6.38
CA VAL A 231 -12.22 28.45 6.58
C VAL A 231 -10.73 28.21 6.37
N ARG A 232 -10.14 28.93 5.42
CA ARG A 232 -8.70 28.96 5.19
C ARG A 232 -8.12 30.21 5.82
N THR A 233 -7.13 30.04 6.69
CA THR A 233 -6.40 31.14 7.35
C THR A 233 -5.03 31.27 6.70
N TYR A 234 -4.78 32.38 6.01
CA TYR A 234 -3.51 32.71 5.38
C TYR A 234 -2.63 33.51 6.35
N PHE A 235 -1.36 33.14 6.45
CA PHE A 235 -0.39 33.78 7.34
C PHE A 235 0.62 34.59 6.53
N TYR A 236 0.76 35.86 6.87
CA TYR A 236 1.66 36.81 6.21
C TYR A 236 2.71 37.31 7.19
N LYS A 237 3.93 37.54 6.70
CA LYS A 237 4.94 38.29 7.45
C LYS A 237 4.39 39.68 7.75
N ASP A 238 4.47 40.10 9.01
CA ASP A 238 3.98 41.41 9.44
C ASP A 238 5.11 42.31 9.92
N THR A 239 5.65 42.02 11.10
CA THR A 239 6.71 42.81 11.72
C THR A 239 7.90 41.91 12.03
N LEU A 240 9.10 42.46 11.89
CA LEU A 240 10.32 41.75 12.23
C LEU A 240 10.51 41.75 13.75
N PHE A 241 10.84 40.58 14.31
CA PHE A 241 10.99 40.35 15.73
C PHE A 241 12.45 40.03 16.06
N ASP A 242 13.05 40.82 16.95
CA ASP A 242 14.41 40.59 17.40
C ASP A 242 14.46 39.50 18.48
N VAL A 243 15.00 38.34 18.12
CA VAL A 243 15.21 37.22 19.04
C VAL A 243 16.60 37.24 19.69
N SER A 244 17.47 38.21 19.38
CA SER A 244 18.87 38.23 19.86
C SER A 244 18.99 38.27 21.38
N SER A 245 18.00 38.86 22.07
CA SER A 245 17.93 38.85 23.54
C SER A 245 17.49 37.49 24.13
N LEU A 246 16.86 36.63 23.32
CA LEU A 246 16.32 35.32 23.71
C LEU A 246 17.22 34.15 23.32
N VAL A 247 18.24 34.42 22.50
CA VAL A 247 19.17 33.44 21.95
C VAL A 247 20.58 33.79 22.40
N LYS A 248 21.24 32.87 23.10
CA LYS A 248 22.62 33.07 23.58
C LYS A 248 23.66 32.82 22.50
N THR A 249 23.35 31.95 21.55
CA THR A 249 24.23 31.54 20.45
C THR A 249 23.41 31.27 19.20
N SER A 250 23.90 31.73 18.05
CA SER A 250 23.34 31.40 16.75
C SER A 250 23.87 30.06 16.20
N SER A 251 24.86 29.46 16.85
CA SER A 251 25.36 28.13 16.53
C SER A 251 24.27 27.07 16.70
N PRO A 252 24.30 25.98 15.91
CA PRO A 252 23.39 24.86 16.09
C PRO A 252 23.45 24.32 17.52
N SER A 253 22.30 23.97 18.09
CA SER A 253 22.17 23.56 19.49
C SER A 253 21.04 22.55 19.67
N TYR A 254 21.18 21.65 20.65
CA TYR A 254 20.14 20.71 21.05
C TYR A 254 18.84 21.41 21.48
N PHE A 255 18.89 22.65 21.98
CA PHE A 255 17.69 23.42 22.31
C PHE A 255 16.78 23.71 21.10
N ASN A 256 17.32 23.65 19.88
CA ASN A 256 16.58 23.98 18.66
C ASN A 256 15.85 22.76 18.06
N TYR A 257 16.19 21.54 18.47
CA TYR A 257 15.66 20.31 17.87
C TYR A 257 14.15 20.15 18.09
N SER A 258 13.39 20.02 17.00
CA SER A 258 11.93 19.90 17.03
C SER A 258 11.37 18.80 16.11
N LYS A 259 12.26 17.98 15.55
CA LYS A 259 11.90 16.84 14.70
C LYS A 259 11.33 15.73 15.59
N ILE A 260 10.33 15.03 15.06
CA ILE A 260 9.78 13.82 15.66
C ILE A 260 10.42 12.67 14.89
N PHE A 261 11.06 11.73 15.59
CA PHE A 261 11.70 10.59 14.94
C PHE A 261 10.66 9.59 14.45
N TYR A 262 9.70 9.24 15.30
CA TYR A 262 8.63 8.30 14.97
C TYR A 262 7.29 8.74 15.56
N GLN A 263 6.21 8.67 14.77
CA GLN A 263 4.85 9.02 15.22
C GLN A 263 3.95 7.78 15.15
N TYR A 264 3.31 7.44 16.25
CA TYR A 264 2.36 6.32 16.31
C TYR A 264 1.02 6.73 15.68
N GLU A 265 0.44 5.91 14.79
CA GLU A 265 -0.75 6.27 14.00
C GLU A 265 -1.98 6.65 14.86
N ASP A 266 -2.17 6.08 16.06
CA ASP A 266 -3.29 6.44 16.96
C ASP A 266 -3.15 7.83 17.63
N ASP A 267 -2.00 8.52 17.51
CA ASP A 267 -1.80 9.88 18.01
C ASP A 267 -2.31 10.95 17.02
N GLU A 268 -3.39 10.65 16.26
CA GLU A 268 -4.11 11.60 15.40
C GLU A 268 -4.81 12.70 16.22
N LEU A 269 -4.03 13.58 16.84
CA LEU A 269 -4.45 14.94 17.11
C LEU A 269 -4.45 15.69 15.77
N GLY A 270 -5.59 15.59 15.07
CA GLY A 270 -6.06 16.47 14.00
C GLY A 270 -4.99 17.04 13.06
N TYR A 271 -4.73 16.37 11.94
CA TYR A 271 -4.03 16.97 10.81
C TYR A 271 -4.80 18.22 10.31
N GLU A 272 -4.41 19.41 10.75
CA GLU A 272 -4.73 20.64 10.03
C GLU A 272 -3.87 20.65 8.76
N ASN A 273 -4.49 20.53 7.59
CA ASN A 273 -3.80 20.59 6.30
C ASN A 273 -3.09 21.95 6.17
N VAL A 274 -1.77 21.97 6.39
CA VAL A 274 -0.91 23.12 6.18
C VAL A 274 -0.28 23.00 4.79
N GLN A 275 -0.61 23.91 3.87
CA GLN A 275 0.06 23.99 2.58
C GLN A 275 0.86 25.30 2.46
N TYR A 276 2.05 25.19 1.88
CA TYR A 276 2.98 26.30 1.65
C TYR A 276 2.75 26.92 0.28
N ASN A 277 3.03 28.22 0.17
CA ASN A 277 3.07 28.87 -1.13
C ASN A 277 4.47 28.71 -1.74
N TYR A 278 4.57 28.08 -2.91
CA TYR A 278 5.83 27.82 -3.62
C TYR A 278 6.14 28.85 -4.72
N THR A 279 5.49 30.01 -4.75
CA THR A 279 5.52 30.89 -5.93
C THR A 279 6.63 31.96 -5.99
N ASP A 280 7.67 31.91 -5.16
CA ASP A 280 8.80 32.86 -5.24
C ASP A 280 10.17 32.15 -5.14
N ILE A 281 10.38 31.12 -5.96
CA ILE A 281 11.74 30.61 -6.22
C ILE A 281 11.91 30.64 -7.74
N ASP A 282 12.75 31.57 -8.21
CA ASP A 282 13.19 31.61 -9.59
C ASP A 282 13.76 30.24 -9.96
N TYR A 283 13.26 29.73 -11.09
CA TYR A 283 13.81 28.57 -11.78
C TYR A 283 15.30 28.85 -12.04
N TYR A 284 16.20 28.26 -11.25
CA TYR A 284 17.56 27.79 -11.57
C TYR A 284 18.38 27.69 -10.26
N GLU A 285 18.02 26.76 -9.38
CA GLU A 285 18.97 26.23 -8.39
C GLU A 285 18.57 24.79 -8.06
N TYR A 286 19.28 23.86 -8.71
CA TYR A 286 19.25 22.44 -8.36
C TYR A 286 19.92 22.31 -6.98
N ASP A 287 19.22 21.67 -6.04
CA ASP A 287 19.66 21.19 -4.70
C ASP A 287 19.00 21.79 -3.45
N ASN A 288 17.89 22.52 -3.56
CA ASN A 288 17.05 22.80 -2.37
C ASN A 288 15.91 21.79 -2.25
N TYR A 289 16.16 20.67 -1.56
CA TYR A 289 15.11 19.76 -1.11
C TYR A 289 14.13 20.50 -0.19
N ASN A 290 12.92 20.67 -0.69
CA ASN A 290 11.77 21.29 -0.05
C ASN A 290 11.37 20.57 1.26
N TYR A 291 11.88 21.04 2.40
CA TYR A 291 11.36 20.63 3.71
C TYR A 291 10.04 21.36 4.02
N GLN A 292 8.96 20.59 4.10
CA GLN A 292 7.66 20.99 4.64
C GLN A 292 7.84 21.67 6.02
N ARG A 293 7.67 22.99 6.10
CA ARG A 293 7.85 23.79 7.34
C ARG A 293 6.61 23.72 8.24
N ASN A 294 6.17 22.52 8.61
CA ASN A 294 4.94 22.31 9.39
C ASN A 294 4.99 23.05 10.74
N PHE A 295 4.23 24.16 10.82
CA PHE A 295 3.77 24.77 12.08
C PHE A 295 2.71 23.86 12.71
N ASN A 296 3.16 22.66 13.09
CA ASN A 296 2.35 21.67 13.78
C ASN A 296 2.57 21.81 15.29
N ASP A 297 1.48 21.86 16.05
CA ASP A 297 1.47 21.97 17.52
C ASP A 297 2.28 20.83 18.17
N ASN A 298 2.37 19.67 17.51
CA ASN A 298 3.16 18.53 17.96
C ASN A 298 4.66 18.85 18.05
N ARG A 299 5.23 19.60 17.10
CA ARG A 299 6.67 19.95 17.12
C ARG A 299 7.02 20.90 18.27
N GLU A 300 6.09 21.77 18.67
CA GLU A 300 6.27 22.60 19.86
C GLU A 300 6.33 21.73 21.11
N SER A 301 5.40 20.79 21.26
CA SER A 301 5.37 19.88 22.41
C SER A 301 6.67 19.09 22.56
N TRP A 302 7.18 18.53 21.47
CA TRP A 302 8.44 17.77 21.48
C TRP A 302 9.66 18.64 21.74
N ASN A 303 9.76 19.82 21.10
CA ASN A 303 10.85 20.75 21.39
C ASN A 303 10.80 21.22 22.85
N LYS A 304 9.61 21.44 23.43
CA LYS A 304 9.44 21.76 24.84
C LYS A 304 9.98 20.66 25.75
N GLN A 305 9.64 19.40 25.48
CA GLN A 305 10.13 18.27 26.30
C GLN A 305 11.66 18.19 26.28
N GLY A 306 12.27 18.30 25.10
CA GLY A 306 13.73 18.36 24.96
C GLY A 306 14.34 19.60 25.64
N TYR A 307 13.72 20.76 25.47
CA TYR A 307 14.14 22.00 26.10
C TYR A 307 14.13 21.90 27.64
N ASP A 308 13.05 21.37 28.21
CA ASP A 308 12.89 21.18 29.65
C ASP A 308 13.90 20.14 30.18
N LEU A 309 14.19 19.08 29.43
CA LEU A 309 15.22 18.08 29.75
C LEU A 309 16.61 18.74 29.86
N LEU A 310 17.01 19.52 28.85
CA LEU A 310 18.30 20.21 28.84
C LEU A 310 18.39 21.28 29.95
N LYS A 311 17.28 21.97 30.23
CA LYS A 311 17.21 23.00 31.29
C LYS A 311 17.29 22.42 32.70
N ARG A 312 16.73 21.22 32.94
CA ARG A 312 16.91 20.50 34.22
C ARG A 312 18.40 20.21 34.48
N ASN A 313 19.20 20.10 33.43
CA ASN A 313 20.64 19.88 33.47
C ASN A 313 21.04 18.68 34.37
N ASN A 314 20.24 17.62 34.33
CA ASN A 314 20.47 16.42 35.12
C ASN A 314 21.29 15.41 34.29
N PRO A 315 22.58 15.18 34.63
CA PRO A 315 23.44 14.27 33.87
C PRO A 315 22.95 12.81 33.91
N ASP A 316 22.41 12.36 35.05
CA ASP A 316 21.95 10.98 35.23
C ASP A 316 20.72 10.69 34.36
N GLU A 317 19.82 11.67 34.24
CA GLU A 317 18.61 11.56 33.41
C GLU A 317 18.96 11.41 31.93
N ILE A 318 19.85 12.25 31.41
CA ILE A 318 20.30 12.18 30.01
C ILE A 318 21.02 10.85 29.76
N LYS A 319 21.91 10.45 30.66
CA LYS A 319 22.64 9.19 30.54
C LYS A 319 21.72 7.98 30.55
N GLN A 320 20.65 8.02 31.34
CA GLN A 320 19.63 6.96 31.36
C GLN A 320 18.89 6.87 30.01
N ILE A 321 18.47 8.01 29.42
CA ILE A 321 17.82 8.03 28.10
C ILE A 321 18.71 7.39 27.04
N LEU A 322 20.00 7.75 27.00
CA LEU A 322 20.96 7.14 26.06
C LEU A 322 21.13 5.64 26.30
N THR A 323 21.19 5.23 27.57
CA THR A 323 21.35 3.82 27.95
C THR A 323 20.12 3.01 27.52
N ASP A 324 18.93 3.51 27.80
CA ASP A 324 17.66 2.86 27.45
C ASP A 324 17.51 2.74 25.93
N PHE A 325 17.85 3.80 25.18
CA PHE A 325 17.87 3.73 23.73
C PHE A 325 18.85 2.68 23.21
N LEU A 326 20.09 2.63 23.71
CA LEU A 326 21.06 1.63 23.27
C LEU A 326 20.59 0.21 23.61
N MET A 327 19.86 -0.01 24.71
CA MET A 327 19.23 -1.31 24.98
C MET A 327 18.20 -1.68 23.90
N ILE A 328 17.40 -0.72 23.44
CA ILE A 328 16.44 -0.91 22.34
C ILE A 328 17.17 -1.21 21.03
N SER A 329 18.17 -0.40 20.66
CA SER A 329 18.98 -0.61 19.45
C SER A 329 19.62 -2.00 19.44
N ASN A 330 20.19 -2.44 20.56
CA ASN A 330 20.76 -3.78 20.69
C ASN A 330 19.70 -4.89 20.61
N ALA A 331 18.51 -4.68 21.18
CA ALA A 331 17.42 -5.66 21.14
C ALA A 331 16.87 -5.88 19.71
N TYR A 332 16.96 -4.86 18.86
CA TYR A 332 16.59 -4.91 17.44
C TYR A 332 17.78 -5.16 16.51
N GLU A 333 18.97 -5.39 17.06
CA GLU A 333 20.22 -5.60 16.30
C GLU A 333 20.55 -4.44 15.35
N ILE A 334 20.19 -3.22 15.74
CA ILE A 334 20.51 -1.99 14.99
C ILE A 334 22.01 -1.77 15.02
N LYS A 335 22.62 -1.54 13.86
CA LYS A 335 24.06 -1.34 13.75
C LYS A 335 24.46 0.00 14.35
N HIS A 336 25.34 -0.04 15.35
CA HIS A 336 25.98 1.14 15.92
C HIS A 336 27.33 0.77 16.58
N ASN A 337 28.17 1.77 16.84
CA ASN A 337 29.38 1.62 17.66
C ASN A 337 29.39 2.53 18.91
N LEU A 338 28.22 3.11 19.25
CA LEU A 338 28.04 3.99 20.40
C LEU A 338 28.07 3.24 21.74
N THR A 339 28.60 3.92 22.76
CA THR A 339 28.42 3.54 24.18
C THR A 339 27.78 4.71 24.92
N ALA A 340 27.00 4.44 25.96
CA ALA A 340 26.30 5.49 26.70
C ALA A 340 27.25 6.57 27.25
N ASN A 341 28.44 6.18 27.73
CA ASN A 341 29.45 7.12 28.21
C ASN A 341 30.03 7.97 27.08
N ALA A 342 30.49 7.33 25.99
CA ALA A 342 31.07 8.08 24.86
C ALA A 342 30.06 9.02 24.22
N TRP A 343 28.82 8.58 24.09
CA TRP A 343 27.74 9.41 23.55
C TRP A 343 27.39 10.56 24.49
N PHE A 344 27.31 10.31 25.79
CA PHE A 344 27.09 11.35 26.80
C PHE A 344 28.17 12.45 26.75
N GLU A 345 29.46 12.09 26.68
CA GLU A 345 30.56 13.06 26.59
C GLU A 345 30.47 13.93 25.32
N MET A 346 29.94 13.39 24.22
CA MET A 346 29.74 14.17 22.98
C MET A 346 28.63 15.22 23.11
N ILE A 347 27.62 14.98 23.95
CA ILE A 347 26.41 15.82 24.00
C ILE A 347 26.30 16.68 25.26
N TYR A 348 26.94 16.31 26.36
CA TYR A 348 26.74 16.95 27.66
C TYR A 348 27.77 18.05 27.92
N HIS A 349 27.46 19.26 27.46
CA HIS A 349 28.28 20.46 27.67
C HIS A 349 27.38 21.65 28.06
N PRO A 350 26.79 21.64 29.27
CA PRO A 350 25.84 22.67 29.69
C PRO A 350 26.43 24.09 29.75
N ASN A 351 27.74 24.21 29.95
CA ASN A 351 28.45 25.49 29.99
C ASN A 351 28.47 26.20 28.62
N ASP A 352 28.40 25.42 27.54
CA ASP A 352 28.38 25.90 26.15
C ASP A 352 26.96 25.82 25.57
N HIS A 353 25.94 25.98 26.42
CA HIS A 353 24.51 26.00 26.06
C HIS A 353 24.06 24.83 25.17
N PHE A 354 24.66 23.66 25.33
CA PHE A 354 24.34 22.48 24.52
C PHE A 354 24.50 22.74 23.00
N GLU A 355 25.57 23.43 22.59
CA GLU A 355 25.95 23.60 21.18
C GLU A 355 26.35 22.29 20.49
N LEU A 356 25.98 22.12 19.22
CA LEU A 356 26.29 20.91 18.47
C LEU A 356 27.79 20.82 18.14
N LYS A 357 28.56 20.12 18.98
CA LYS A 357 30.02 19.95 18.84
C LYS A 357 30.44 18.68 18.10
N HIS A 358 29.58 17.67 18.08
CA HIS A 358 29.89 16.36 17.51
C HIS A 358 28.71 15.89 16.67
N LEU A 359 29.01 15.37 15.49
CA LEU A 359 28.05 14.72 14.62
C LEU A 359 28.29 13.21 14.60
N ILE A 360 27.20 12.46 14.48
CA ILE A 360 27.20 11.00 14.37
C ILE A 360 26.88 10.63 12.93
N ARG A 361 27.52 9.58 12.42
CA ARG A 361 27.26 9.11 11.05
C ARG A 361 26.03 8.21 11.02
N ILE A 362 25.29 8.24 9.92
CA ILE A 362 24.24 7.26 9.66
C ILE A 362 24.88 5.91 9.30
N GLU A 363 25.98 5.95 8.54
CA GLU A 363 26.70 4.77 8.07
C GLU A 363 28.12 4.66 8.66
N PRO A 364 28.69 3.44 8.74
CA PRO A 364 30.08 3.25 9.10
C PRO A 364 31.03 4.07 8.20
N LYS A 365 32.12 4.55 8.78
CA LYS A 365 33.14 5.29 8.02
C LYS A 365 33.77 4.40 6.94
N GLU A 366 33.65 4.81 5.68
CA GLU A 366 34.32 4.14 4.57
C GLU A 366 35.85 4.15 4.71
N THR A 367 36.49 3.03 4.37
CA THR A 367 37.95 2.87 4.42
C THR A 367 38.69 3.64 3.33
N LEU A 368 38.02 4.02 2.25
CA LEU A 368 38.61 4.71 1.10
C LEU A 368 37.77 5.95 0.77
N GLN A 369 38.28 7.14 1.08
CA GLN A 369 37.66 8.40 0.68
C GLN A 369 38.37 8.96 -0.55
N PHE A 370 37.65 9.12 -1.64
CA PHE A 370 38.15 9.85 -2.81
C PHE A 370 38.16 11.35 -2.50
N ALA A 371 39.31 11.99 -2.68
CA ALA A 371 39.42 13.43 -2.49
C ALA A 371 38.68 14.15 -3.63
N SER A 372 37.58 14.83 -3.30
CA SER A 372 36.99 15.85 -4.18
C SER A 372 37.91 17.07 -4.25
N SER A 373 38.14 17.57 -5.47
CA SER A 373 38.91 18.78 -5.75
C SER A 373 38.07 20.06 -5.75
N GLU A 374 36.77 19.97 -5.48
CA GLU A 374 35.88 21.13 -5.48
C GLU A 374 36.03 21.96 -4.18
N PRO A 375 35.90 23.30 -4.27
CA PRO A 375 35.93 24.15 -3.10
C PRO A 375 34.73 23.81 -2.19
N LYS A 376 35.02 23.45 -0.94
CA LYS A 376 33.99 23.09 0.04
C LYS A 376 33.21 24.31 0.48
N THR A 377 31.90 24.15 0.60
CA THR A 377 31.04 25.17 1.24
C THR A 377 31.38 25.30 2.73
N ALA A 378 31.01 26.43 3.37
CA ALA A 378 31.30 26.63 4.80
C ALA A 378 30.63 25.56 5.68
N ILE A 379 29.43 25.11 5.28
CA ILE A 379 28.68 24.06 5.99
C ILE A 379 29.34 22.68 5.86
N GLU A 380 29.90 22.34 4.69
CA GLU A 380 30.67 21.10 4.51
C GLU A 380 31.97 21.12 5.32
N ALA A 381 32.64 22.26 5.39
CA ALA A 381 33.83 22.43 6.23
C ALA A 381 33.48 22.26 7.71
N PHE A 382 32.36 22.84 8.16
CA PHE A 382 31.85 22.63 9.51
C PHE A 382 31.54 21.16 9.76
N TYR A 383 30.77 20.50 8.89
CA TYR A 383 30.44 19.08 9.00
C TYR A 383 31.70 18.21 9.14
N LYS A 384 32.68 18.39 8.25
CA LYS A 384 33.94 17.62 8.27
C LYS A 384 34.73 17.80 9.58
N ASN A 385 34.67 18.97 10.19
CA ASN A 385 35.39 19.25 11.44
C ASN A 385 34.68 18.70 12.69
N HIS A 386 33.37 18.47 12.62
CA HIS A 386 32.55 18.04 13.77
C HIS A 386 32.10 16.57 13.67
N ILE A 387 32.20 15.93 12.50
CA ILE A 387 31.84 14.52 12.31
C ILE A 387 32.81 13.58 13.04
N THR A 388 32.24 12.65 13.81
CA THR A 388 33.00 11.65 14.56
C THR A 388 33.17 10.35 13.78
N ASP A 389 33.86 9.38 14.37
CA ASP A 389 33.91 7.99 13.85
C ASP A 389 32.77 7.12 14.41
N TYR A 390 31.90 7.70 15.24
CA TYR A 390 30.71 7.01 15.72
C TYR A 390 29.61 6.99 14.65
N TYR A 391 28.83 5.92 14.64
CA TYR A 391 27.68 5.77 13.75
C TYR A 391 26.48 5.10 14.44
N LEU A 392 25.30 5.42 13.93
CA LEU A 392 24.00 4.89 14.34
C LEU A 392 23.09 4.76 13.11
N ASP A 393 22.65 3.55 12.82
CA ASP A 393 21.67 3.31 11.76
C ASP A 393 20.23 3.57 12.26
N HIS A 394 19.85 4.84 12.38
CA HIS A 394 18.51 5.19 12.86
C HIS A 394 17.41 4.87 11.83
N ASP A 395 17.72 4.87 10.54
CA ASP A 395 16.79 4.55 9.48
C ASP A 395 16.30 3.10 9.61
N ALA A 396 17.21 2.16 9.89
CA ALA A 396 16.86 0.78 10.22
C ALA A 396 15.87 0.68 11.39
N LEU A 397 16.06 1.47 12.44
CA LEU A 397 15.13 1.48 13.59
C LEU A 397 13.77 2.09 13.24
N HIS A 398 13.74 3.09 12.37
CA HIS A 398 12.50 3.66 11.86
C HIS A 398 11.68 2.59 11.10
N TYR A 399 12.34 1.86 10.19
CA TYR A 399 11.72 0.76 9.46
C TYR A 399 11.25 -0.38 10.37
N VAL A 400 11.97 -0.67 11.47
CA VAL A 400 11.53 -1.65 12.46
C VAL A 400 10.15 -1.28 13.02
N PHE A 401 9.96 -0.03 13.44
CA PHE A 401 8.68 0.41 13.99
C PHE A 401 7.58 0.42 12.93
N ASP A 402 7.86 0.91 11.71
CA ASP A 402 6.92 0.88 10.59
C ASP A 402 6.45 -0.54 10.27
N ASN A 403 7.39 -1.47 10.13
CA ASN A 403 7.08 -2.86 9.80
C ASN A 403 6.27 -3.53 10.92
N ILE A 404 6.60 -3.29 12.19
CA ILE A 404 5.84 -3.83 13.32
C ILE A 404 4.39 -3.33 13.29
N ILE A 405 4.19 -2.02 13.06
CA ILE A 405 2.86 -1.41 13.06
C ILE A 405 2.06 -1.84 11.82
N ASP A 406 2.64 -1.76 10.62
CA ASP A 406 1.98 -2.17 9.36
C ASP A 406 1.57 -3.65 9.40
N ILE A 407 2.45 -4.55 9.85
CA ILE A 407 2.11 -5.98 9.96
C ILE A 407 0.95 -6.20 10.94
N LYS A 408 0.91 -5.48 12.07
CA LYS A 408 -0.19 -5.58 13.04
C LYS A 408 -1.51 -5.02 12.48
N ALA A 409 -1.46 -3.89 11.79
CA ALA A 409 -2.61 -3.25 11.17
C ALA A 409 -3.16 -4.08 9.99
N SER A 410 -2.28 -4.80 9.28
CA SER A 410 -2.62 -5.56 8.08
C SER A 410 -3.73 -6.60 8.30
N ASN A 411 -4.53 -6.84 7.27
CA ASN A 411 -5.46 -7.97 7.26
C ASN A 411 -5.12 -8.90 6.09
N PRO A 412 -4.32 -9.96 6.33
CA PRO A 412 -3.86 -10.86 5.28
C PRO A 412 -4.98 -11.43 4.41
N LEU A 413 -6.16 -11.65 5.00
CA LEU A 413 -7.32 -12.13 4.28
C LEU A 413 -7.88 -11.03 3.38
N ILE A 414 -8.25 -9.86 3.92
CA ILE A 414 -8.91 -8.79 3.14
C ILE A 414 -8.03 -8.31 1.98
N GLU A 415 -6.73 -8.16 2.22
CA GLU A 415 -5.79 -7.64 1.23
C GLU A 415 -5.60 -8.57 0.03
N SER A 416 -5.74 -9.89 0.22
CA SER A 416 -5.42 -10.89 -0.80
C SER A 416 -6.61 -11.69 -1.32
N ILE A 417 -7.74 -11.69 -0.60
CA ILE A 417 -8.91 -12.54 -0.90
C ILE A 417 -9.46 -12.30 -2.30
N HIS A 418 -9.42 -11.06 -2.79
CA HIS A 418 -9.90 -10.70 -4.12
C HIS A 418 -9.17 -11.48 -5.21
N PHE A 419 -7.84 -11.50 -5.17
CA PHE A 419 -7.03 -12.23 -6.13
C PHE A 419 -7.32 -13.73 -6.09
N PHE A 420 -7.31 -14.33 -4.89
CA PHE A 420 -7.48 -15.78 -4.74
C PHE A 420 -8.88 -16.27 -5.10
N ILE A 421 -9.93 -15.50 -4.78
CA ILE A 421 -11.30 -15.84 -5.19
C ILE A 421 -11.40 -15.88 -6.73
N TRP A 422 -10.89 -14.86 -7.43
CA TRP A 422 -10.97 -14.80 -8.89
C TRP A 422 -10.09 -15.82 -9.59
N PHE A 423 -8.88 -16.05 -9.08
CA PHE A 423 -7.99 -17.08 -9.58
C PHE A 423 -8.64 -18.47 -9.48
N SER A 424 -9.18 -18.79 -8.30
CA SER A 424 -9.87 -20.07 -8.05
C SER A 424 -11.13 -20.20 -8.89
N PHE A 425 -11.88 -19.11 -9.06
CA PHE A 425 -13.06 -19.07 -9.91
C PHE A 425 -12.72 -19.41 -11.36
N PHE A 426 -11.74 -18.72 -11.96
CA PHE A 426 -11.34 -18.94 -13.35
C PHE A 426 -10.87 -20.38 -13.58
N PHE A 427 -10.00 -20.89 -12.70
CA PHE A 427 -9.49 -22.26 -12.82
C PHE A 427 -10.62 -23.30 -12.65
N SER A 428 -11.58 -23.05 -11.75
CA SER A 428 -12.73 -23.93 -11.54
C SER A 428 -13.71 -23.94 -12.71
N VAL A 429 -13.93 -22.79 -13.35
CA VAL A 429 -14.72 -22.71 -14.59
C VAL A 429 -14.03 -23.49 -15.71
N LEU A 430 -12.71 -23.37 -15.86
CA LEU A 430 -11.95 -24.12 -16.86
C LEU A 430 -12.11 -25.64 -16.67
N ILE A 431 -11.94 -26.13 -15.44
CA ILE A 431 -12.14 -27.54 -15.09
C ILE A 431 -13.58 -27.97 -15.36
N PHE A 432 -14.54 -27.14 -14.98
CA PHE A 432 -15.97 -27.43 -15.16
C PHE A 432 -16.34 -27.54 -16.65
N ILE A 433 -15.89 -26.59 -17.47
CA ILE A 433 -16.05 -26.61 -18.94
C ILE A 433 -15.44 -27.89 -19.52
N PHE A 434 -14.17 -28.18 -19.20
CA PHE A 434 -13.48 -29.36 -19.69
C PHE A 434 -14.24 -30.64 -19.35
N ARG A 435 -14.75 -30.76 -18.12
CA ARG A 435 -15.48 -31.96 -17.69
C ARG A 435 -16.83 -32.12 -18.36
N ILE A 436 -17.52 -31.03 -18.70
CA ILE A 436 -18.86 -31.05 -19.30
C ILE A 436 -18.81 -31.24 -20.81
N THR A 437 -18.08 -30.35 -21.50
CA THR A 437 -18.08 -30.26 -22.97
C THR A 437 -16.91 -31.02 -23.60
N GLY A 438 -15.86 -31.32 -22.83
CA GLY A 438 -14.69 -32.08 -23.27
C GLY A 438 -13.61 -31.21 -23.93
N LEU A 439 -12.44 -31.83 -24.16
CA LEU A 439 -11.25 -31.15 -24.68
C LEU A 439 -11.50 -30.48 -26.04
N LYS A 440 -12.18 -31.18 -26.95
CA LYS A 440 -12.46 -30.67 -28.31
C LYS A 440 -13.22 -29.34 -28.26
N ALA A 441 -14.33 -29.27 -27.51
CA ALA A 441 -15.12 -28.05 -27.39
C ALA A 441 -14.35 -26.94 -26.65
N LEU A 442 -13.57 -27.27 -25.62
CA LEU A 442 -12.72 -26.30 -24.92
C LEU A 442 -11.68 -25.65 -25.85
N LEU A 443 -10.97 -26.44 -26.66
CA LEU A 443 -9.99 -25.91 -27.62
C LEU A 443 -10.63 -24.97 -28.64
N PHE A 444 -11.77 -25.38 -29.22
CA PHE A 444 -12.52 -24.50 -30.12
C PHE A 444 -13.03 -23.23 -29.42
N THR A 445 -13.38 -23.31 -28.13
CA THR A 445 -13.79 -22.13 -27.35
C THR A 445 -12.65 -21.13 -27.25
N ILE A 446 -11.45 -21.57 -26.91
CA ILE A 446 -10.26 -20.70 -26.81
C ILE A 446 -9.98 -20.00 -28.15
N ILE A 447 -10.00 -20.77 -29.25
CA ILE A 447 -9.77 -20.24 -30.60
C ILE A 447 -10.88 -19.24 -30.98
N SER A 448 -12.15 -19.60 -30.77
CA SER A 448 -13.28 -18.72 -31.09
C SER A 448 -13.28 -17.42 -30.29
N SER A 449 -12.93 -17.48 -29.00
CA SER A 449 -12.78 -16.28 -28.17
C SER A 449 -11.66 -15.37 -28.68
N GLY A 450 -10.49 -15.93 -29.05
CA GLY A 450 -9.39 -15.16 -29.62
C GLY A 450 -9.76 -14.48 -30.94
N ILE A 451 -10.40 -15.22 -31.86
CA ILE A 451 -10.89 -14.67 -33.13
C ILE A 451 -11.90 -13.54 -32.89
N LEU A 452 -12.82 -13.71 -31.93
CA LEU A 452 -13.82 -12.70 -31.60
C LEU A 452 -13.17 -11.41 -31.07
N THR A 453 -12.16 -11.53 -30.19
CA THR A 453 -11.42 -10.37 -29.67
C THR A 453 -10.71 -9.61 -30.79
N VAL A 454 -10.02 -10.32 -31.69
CA VAL A 454 -9.36 -9.71 -32.86
C VAL A 454 -10.39 -9.04 -33.77
N PHE A 455 -11.53 -9.67 -34.01
CA PHE A 455 -12.61 -9.11 -34.82
C PHE A 455 -13.16 -7.80 -34.24
N VAL A 456 -13.44 -7.75 -32.93
CA VAL A 456 -13.88 -6.52 -32.24
C VAL A 456 -12.83 -5.42 -32.33
N ALA A 457 -11.56 -5.75 -32.11
CA ALA A 457 -10.46 -4.80 -32.18
C ALA A 457 -10.33 -4.20 -33.59
N LEU A 458 -10.34 -5.04 -34.64
CA LEU A 458 -10.26 -4.59 -36.03
C LEU A 458 -11.44 -3.69 -36.42
N LEU A 459 -12.67 -4.05 -36.05
CA LEU A 459 -13.83 -3.21 -36.30
C LEU A 459 -13.76 -1.88 -35.55
N THR A 460 -13.22 -1.87 -34.33
CA THR A 460 -13.05 -0.65 -33.54
C THR A 460 -12.01 0.28 -34.18
N VAL A 461 -10.89 -0.27 -34.66
CA VAL A 461 -9.86 0.50 -35.38
C VAL A 461 -10.41 1.05 -36.69
N PHE A 462 -11.14 0.23 -37.45
CA PHE A 462 -11.80 0.67 -38.68
C PHE A 462 -12.79 1.81 -38.41
N PHE A 463 -13.64 1.67 -37.37
CA PHE A 463 -14.57 2.72 -36.97
C PHE A 463 -13.84 4.02 -36.59
N SER A 464 -12.76 3.91 -35.80
CA SER A 464 -11.92 5.06 -35.40
C SER A 464 -11.35 5.82 -36.60
N TYR A 465 -10.90 5.07 -37.62
CA TYR A 465 -10.43 5.66 -38.87
C TYR A 465 -11.54 6.41 -39.61
N THR A 466 -12.76 5.85 -39.67
CA THR A 466 -13.89 6.49 -40.34
C THR A 466 -14.42 7.74 -39.62
N THR A 467 -14.29 7.81 -38.30
CA THR A 467 -14.73 8.97 -37.51
C THR A 467 -13.64 10.02 -37.32
N GLY A 468 -12.49 9.87 -37.98
CA GLY A 468 -11.38 10.82 -37.93
C GLY A 468 -10.73 10.93 -36.55
N PHE A 469 -10.79 9.87 -35.73
CA PHE A 469 -10.28 9.85 -34.35
C PHE A 469 -10.92 10.90 -33.41
N ASN A 470 -12.16 11.31 -33.65
CA ASN A 470 -12.90 12.19 -32.74
C ASN A 470 -13.23 11.52 -31.39
N ASP A 471 -12.78 12.14 -30.29
CA ASP A 471 -13.16 11.92 -28.87
C ASP A 471 -13.40 10.44 -28.44
N ASN A 472 -14.16 10.23 -27.36
CA ASN A 472 -14.50 8.94 -26.74
C ASN A 472 -15.32 7.98 -27.65
N SER A 473 -15.60 8.36 -28.91
CA SER A 473 -16.49 7.61 -29.82
C SER A 473 -16.05 6.16 -30.11
N PRO A 474 -14.75 5.82 -30.25
CA PRO A 474 -14.33 4.43 -30.45
C PRO A 474 -14.57 3.56 -29.22
N GLY A 475 -14.44 4.12 -28.02
CA GLY A 475 -14.68 3.41 -26.76
C GLY A 475 -16.13 2.94 -26.64
N TYR A 476 -17.08 3.83 -26.96
CA TYR A 476 -18.51 3.47 -27.01
C TYR A 476 -18.81 2.40 -28.06
N PHE A 477 -18.27 2.55 -29.27
CA PHE A 477 -18.46 1.57 -30.33
C PHE A 477 -17.98 0.19 -29.91
N ALA A 478 -16.76 0.09 -29.36
CA ALA A 478 -16.20 -1.17 -28.86
C ALA A 478 -17.06 -1.78 -27.74
N ALA A 479 -17.49 -0.97 -26.78
CA ALA A 479 -18.31 -1.42 -25.66
C ALA A 479 -19.66 -1.99 -26.14
N TYR A 480 -20.40 -1.26 -26.99
CA TYR A 480 -21.68 -1.72 -27.52
C TYR A 480 -21.57 -2.91 -28.45
N LEU A 481 -20.57 -2.93 -29.34
CA LEU A 481 -20.31 -4.07 -30.22
C LEU A 481 -20.05 -5.34 -29.40
N THR A 482 -19.19 -5.24 -28.37
CA THR A 482 -18.88 -6.37 -27.48
C THR A 482 -20.13 -6.82 -26.71
N LEU A 483 -20.95 -5.88 -26.23
CA LEU A 483 -22.19 -6.18 -25.51
C LEU A 483 -23.21 -6.90 -26.41
N ILE A 484 -23.39 -6.44 -27.66
CA ILE A 484 -24.28 -7.08 -28.64
C ILE A 484 -23.81 -8.49 -28.95
N LEU A 485 -22.54 -8.67 -29.29
CA LEU A 485 -21.97 -9.99 -29.60
C LEU A 485 -22.07 -10.94 -28.40
N SER A 486 -21.78 -10.46 -27.20
CA SER A 486 -21.91 -11.25 -25.96
C SER A 486 -23.35 -11.64 -25.69
N THR A 487 -24.31 -10.76 -25.94
CA THR A 487 -25.74 -11.04 -25.81
C THR A 487 -26.20 -12.11 -26.81
N ILE A 488 -25.73 -12.03 -28.06
CA ILE A 488 -26.00 -13.06 -29.08
C ILE A 488 -25.44 -14.41 -28.64
N ILE A 489 -24.18 -14.45 -28.19
CA ILE A 489 -23.53 -15.69 -27.72
C ILE A 489 -24.27 -16.30 -26.53
N LEU A 490 -24.67 -15.48 -25.55
CA LEU A 490 -25.43 -15.92 -24.39
C LEU A 490 -26.83 -16.45 -24.76
N SER A 491 -27.47 -15.84 -25.76
CA SER A 491 -28.82 -16.22 -26.20
C SER A 491 -28.88 -17.58 -26.90
N ILE A 492 -27.81 -17.98 -27.60
CA ILE A 492 -27.79 -19.22 -28.40
C ILE A 492 -28.06 -20.47 -27.54
N PRO A 493 -27.33 -20.73 -26.43
CA PRO A 493 -27.59 -21.89 -25.58
C PRO A 493 -28.94 -21.83 -24.86
N ILE A 494 -29.44 -20.61 -24.56
CA ILE A 494 -30.66 -20.42 -23.77
C ILE A 494 -31.91 -20.65 -24.62
N PHE A 495 -31.99 -20.03 -25.80
CA PHE A 495 -33.21 -19.99 -26.61
C PHE A 495 -33.13 -20.82 -27.90
N PHE A 496 -31.92 -21.00 -28.45
CA PHE A 496 -31.73 -21.57 -29.79
C PHE A 496 -30.97 -22.90 -29.78
N ILE A 497 -30.98 -23.61 -28.65
CA ILE A 497 -30.21 -24.84 -28.40
C ILE A 497 -30.41 -25.94 -29.45
N LYS A 498 -31.61 -26.03 -30.07
CA LYS A 498 -31.96 -27.04 -31.08
C LYS A 498 -31.70 -26.59 -32.53
N LYS A 499 -31.43 -25.30 -32.76
CA LYS A 499 -31.29 -24.73 -34.12
C LYS A 499 -29.85 -24.84 -34.67
N PHE A 500 -28.87 -25.03 -33.79
CA PHE A 500 -27.45 -25.06 -34.15
C PHE A 500 -26.82 -26.42 -33.89
N LYS A 501 -25.70 -26.69 -34.57
CA LYS A 501 -24.89 -27.90 -34.34
C LYS A 501 -24.44 -27.95 -32.88
N LYS A 502 -24.43 -29.16 -32.30
CA LYS A 502 -24.12 -29.38 -30.87
C LYS A 502 -22.78 -28.78 -30.46
N LEU A 503 -21.77 -28.82 -31.34
CA LEU A 503 -20.45 -28.22 -31.11
C LEU A 503 -20.50 -26.69 -31.03
N VAL A 504 -21.25 -26.03 -31.90
CA VAL A 504 -21.40 -24.55 -31.89
C VAL A 504 -22.08 -24.11 -30.60
N VAL A 505 -23.14 -24.80 -30.21
CA VAL A 505 -23.82 -24.54 -28.93
C VAL A 505 -22.87 -24.79 -27.75
N ALA A 506 -22.00 -25.80 -27.83
CA ALA A 506 -21.00 -26.06 -26.79
C ALA A 506 -19.99 -24.91 -26.64
N ILE A 507 -19.54 -24.34 -27.76
CA ILE A 507 -18.66 -23.16 -27.76
C ILE A 507 -19.37 -21.97 -27.12
N CYS A 508 -20.57 -21.63 -27.57
CA CYS A 508 -21.33 -20.52 -26.99
C CYS A 508 -21.61 -20.74 -25.49
N LEU A 509 -21.88 -21.99 -25.09
CA LEU A 509 -22.10 -22.38 -23.70
C LEU A 509 -20.85 -22.16 -22.85
N ASN A 510 -19.68 -22.54 -23.35
CA ASN A 510 -18.40 -22.34 -22.65
C ASN A 510 -18.03 -20.86 -22.55
N ILE A 511 -18.19 -20.10 -23.64
CA ILE A 511 -17.96 -18.64 -23.64
C ILE A 511 -18.91 -17.97 -22.64
N SER A 512 -20.18 -18.37 -22.59
CA SER A 512 -21.15 -17.82 -21.64
C SER A 512 -20.76 -18.13 -20.19
N LEU A 513 -20.31 -19.36 -19.90
CA LEU A 513 -19.87 -19.77 -18.56
C LEU A 513 -18.68 -18.96 -18.04
N ALA A 514 -17.68 -18.72 -18.89
CA ALA A 514 -16.49 -17.96 -18.52
C ALA A 514 -16.72 -16.44 -18.59
N GLY A 515 -17.49 -15.98 -19.57
CA GLY A 515 -17.64 -14.58 -19.93
C GLY A 515 -18.81 -13.84 -19.29
N PHE A 516 -19.75 -14.53 -18.63
CA PHE A 516 -20.93 -13.86 -18.02
C PHE A 516 -20.53 -12.75 -17.04
N ILE A 517 -19.45 -12.95 -16.29
CA ILE A 517 -18.95 -11.94 -15.37
C ILE A 517 -18.49 -10.66 -16.08
N LEU A 518 -17.73 -10.84 -17.17
CA LEU A 518 -17.24 -9.75 -18.00
C LEU A 518 -18.39 -9.06 -18.71
N TYR A 519 -19.44 -9.81 -19.07
CA TYR A 519 -20.67 -9.26 -19.64
C TYR A 519 -21.39 -8.32 -18.67
N VAL A 520 -21.60 -8.74 -17.41
CA VAL A 520 -22.23 -7.89 -16.39
C VAL A 520 -21.35 -6.68 -16.07
N PHE A 521 -20.04 -6.88 -15.94
CA PHE A 521 -19.09 -5.79 -15.75
C PHE A 521 -19.12 -4.79 -16.90
N LEU A 522 -19.21 -5.26 -18.16
CA LEU A 522 -19.31 -4.40 -19.34
C LEU A 522 -20.59 -3.55 -19.33
N ILE A 523 -21.71 -4.09 -18.85
CA ILE A 523 -22.96 -3.31 -18.68
C ILE A 523 -22.73 -2.17 -17.68
N ILE A 524 -22.16 -2.48 -16.51
CA ILE A 524 -21.87 -1.48 -15.46
C ILE A 524 -20.88 -0.43 -15.97
N ALA A 525 -19.82 -0.86 -16.65
CA ALA A 525 -18.82 0.01 -17.24
C ALA A 525 -19.44 0.93 -18.31
N THR A 526 -20.29 0.40 -19.18
CA THR A 526 -20.98 1.20 -20.22
C THR A 526 -21.89 2.26 -19.59
N ILE A 527 -22.65 1.91 -18.54
CA ILE A 527 -23.48 2.88 -17.81
C ILE A 527 -22.60 3.96 -17.17
N SER A 528 -21.48 3.56 -16.57
CA SER A 528 -20.56 4.47 -15.87
C SER A 528 -19.84 5.42 -16.83
N LEU A 529 -19.51 4.96 -18.04
CA LEU A 529 -18.99 5.80 -19.12
C LEU A 529 -19.97 6.93 -19.47
N HIS A 530 -21.25 6.58 -19.69
CA HIS A 530 -22.29 7.59 -19.95
C HIS A 530 -22.50 8.55 -18.79
N GLN A 531 -22.44 8.07 -17.55
CA GLN A 531 -22.55 8.92 -16.36
C GLN A 531 -21.39 9.91 -16.24
N SER A 532 -20.16 9.45 -16.52
CA SER A 532 -18.96 10.29 -16.53
C SER A 532 -19.06 11.38 -17.59
N ASP A 533 -19.43 11.03 -18.82
CA ASP A 533 -19.54 12.00 -19.91
C ASP A 533 -20.70 13.00 -19.68
N ALA A 534 -21.85 12.53 -19.17
CA ALA A 534 -22.95 13.40 -18.78
C ALA A 534 -22.56 14.37 -17.65
N CYS A 535 -21.74 13.91 -16.71
CA CYS A 535 -21.20 14.74 -15.63
C CYS A 535 -20.27 15.83 -16.19
N ILE A 536 -19.30 15.44 -17.02
CA ILE A 536 -18.35 16.37 -17.65
C ILE A 536 -19.14 17.41 -18.45
N TRP A 537 -20.09 16.99 -19.28
CA TRP A 537 -20.92 17.90 -20.07
C TRP A 537 -21.71 18.88 -19.20
N ARG A 538 -22.24 18.44 -18.06
CA ARG A 538 -23.04 19.30 -17.16
C ARG A 538 -22.21 20.31 -16.37
N TYR A 539 -20.94 20.03 -16.13
CA TYR A 539 -20.06 20.83 -15.26
C TYR A 539 -18.84 21.43 -15.98
N THR A 540 -18.84 21.44 -17.31
CA THR A 540 -17.77 21.99 -18.17
C THR A 540 -17.40 23.44 -17.86
N SER A 541 -18.32 24.21 -17.27
CA SER A 541 -18.13 25.63 -16.92
C SER A 541 -17.80 25.89 -15.46
N ILE A 542 -17.72 24.86 -14.60
CA ILE A 542 -17.44 25.03 -13.17
C ILE A 542 -15.99 24.59 -12.89
N PRO A 543 -15.13 25.44 -12.30
CA PRO A 543 -13.71 25.14 -12.05
C PRO A 543 -13.48 24.03 -11.00
N TYR A 544 -14.55 23.49 -10.43
CA TYR A 544 -14.52 22.40 -9.46
C TYR A 544 -15.32 21.24 -10.03
N LYS A 545 -14.62 20.14 -10.35
CA LYS A 545 -15.21 18.87 -10.74
C LYS A 545 -16.08 18.38 -9.58
N LYS A 546 -17.38 18.66 -9.64
CA LYS A 546 -18.32 18.15 -8.64
C LYS A 546 -18.30 16.62 -8.72
N GLU A 547 -18.18 15.94 -7.58
CA GLU A 547 -18.30 14.49 -7.53
C GLU A 547 -19.71 14.10 -7.99
N CYS A 548 -19.80 13.62 -9.22
CA CYS A 548 -21.02 13.03 -9.74
C CYS A 548 -21.10 11.57 -9.34
N PHE A 549 -22.31 11.06 -9.16
CA PHE A 549 -22.50 9.63 -8.99
C PHE A 549 -22.01 8.87 -10.23
N ASN A 550 -21.05 7.98 -10.01
CA ASN A 550 -20.57 7.03 -10.99
C ASN A 550 -20.81 5.62 -10.45
N LEU A 551 -21.54 4.80 -11.20
CA LEU A 551 -21.95 3.47 -10.75
C LEU A 551 -20.74 2.58 -10.45
N LEU A 552 -19.72 2.57 -11.31
CA LEU A 552 -18.51 1.77 -11.12
C LEU A 552 -17.72 2.22 -9.88
N GLU A 553 -17.63 3.53 -9.64
CA GLU A 553 -16.92 4.08 -8.48
C GLU A 553 -17.73 3.95 -7.18
N SER A 554 -19.07 3.90 -7.26
CA SER A 554 -19.96 3.94 -6.09
C SER A 554 -19.73 2.82 -5.06
N LEU A 555 -19.31 1.64 -5.51
CA LEU A 555 -18.96 0.51 -4.64
C LEU A 555 -17.45 0.20 -4.69
N GLY A 556 -16.68 0.87 -5.54
CA GLY A 556 -15.26 0.61 -5.75
C GLY A 556 -14.95 -0.88 -5.85
N ILE A 557 -14.07 -1.36 -4.97
CA ILE A 557 -13.65 -2.76 -4.93
C ILE A 557 -14.78 -3.75 -4.55
N ASN A 558 -15.84 -3.28 -3.89
CA ASN A 558 -16.96 -4.14 -3.47
C ASN A 558 -17.77 -4.69 -4.65
N TRP A 559 -17.70 -4.05 -5.83
CA TRP A 559 -18.26 -4.62 -7.06
C TRP A 559 -17.73 -6.02 -7.34
N SER A 560 -16.47 -6.29 -6.99
CA SER A 560 -15.83 -7.60 -7.11
C SER A 560 -16.66 -8.71 -6.43
N TYR A 561 -17.11 -8.47 -5.18
CA TYR A 561 -17.91 -9.44 -4.44
C TYR A 561 -19.33 -9.58 -4.97
N VAL A 562 -19.96 -8.47 -5.35
CA VAL A 562 -21.31 -8.47 -5.95
C VAL A 562 -21.30 -9.29 -7.23
N LEU A 563 -20.34 -9.02 -8.12
CA LEU A 563 -20.16 -9.72 -9.38
C LEU A 563 -19.89 -11.23 -9.15
N PHE A 564 -19.03 -11.58 -8.18
CA PHE A 564 -18.77 -12.97 -7.83
C PHE A 564 -20.06 -13.71 -7.40
N ILE A 565 -20.86 -13.12 -6.50
CA ILE A 565 -22.13 -13.70 -6.04
C ILE A 565 -23.13 -13.85 -7.18
N MET A 566 -23.30 -12.80 -8.01
CA MET A 566 -24.18 -12.84 -9.19
C MET A 566 -23.80 -13.99 -10.12
N ASN A 567 -22.50 -14.27 -10.26
CA ASN A 567 -22.03 -15.35 -11.12
C ASN A 567 -22.29 -16.75 -10.54
N LEU A 568 -22.23 -16.92 -9.22
CA LEU A 568 -22.67 -18.17 -8.58
C LEU A 568 -24.14 -18.45 -8.85
N PHE A 569 -25.00 -17.42 -8.77
CA PHE A 569 -26.41 -17.54 -9.15
C PHE A 569 -26.56 -17.90 -10.63
N PHE A 570 -25.83 -17.22 -11.52
CA PHE A 570 -25.83 -17.54 -12.95
C PHE A 570 -25.47 -19.00 -13.20
N ILE A 571 -24.35 -19.50 -12.67
CA ILE A 571 -23.91 -20.90 -12.88
C ILE A 571 -24.95 -21.90 -12.36
N TYR A 572 -25.63 -21.60 -11.25
CA TYR A 572 -26.71 -22.46 -10.74
C TYR A 572 -27.88 -22.58 -11.73
N PHE A 573 -28.38 -21.47 -12.26
CA PHE A 573 -29.46 -21.49 -13.25
C PHE A 573 -28.99 -22.06 -14.60
N TYR A 574 -27.79 -21.67 -15.02
CA TYR A 574 -27.17 -22.10 -16.27
C TYR A 574 -26.86 -23.60 -16.28
N SER A 575 -26.67 -24.22 -15.12
CA SER A 575 -26.59 -25.69 -14.99
C SER A 575 -27.82 -26.41 -15.56
N GLY A 576 -29.00 -25.76 -15.58
CA GLY A 576 -30.19 -26.27 -16.28
C GLY A 576 -30.02 -26.28 -17.81
N VAL A 577 -29.45 -25.21 -18.37
CA VAL A 577 -29.14 -25.09 -19.80
C VAL A 577 -28.12 -26.16 -20.21
N ILE A 578 -27.09 -26.37 -19.40
CA ILE A 578 -26.07 -27.41 -19.61
C ILE A 578 -26.70 -28.80 -19.71
N LYS A 579 -27.64 -29.11 -18.82
CA LYS A 579 -28.36 -30.39 -18.85
C LYS A 579 -29.12 -30.56 -20.17
N ASN A 580 -29.83 -29.52 -20.61
CA ASN A 580 -30.57 -29.55 -21.88
C ASN A 580 -29.63 -29.73 -23.08
N TRP A 581 -28.49 -29.03 -23.11
CA TRP A 581 -27.48 -29.20 -24.15
C TRP A 581 -26.93 -30.64 -24.20
N LYS A 582 -26.65 -31.22 -23.03
CA LYS A 582 -26.11 -32.59 -22.95
C LYS A 582 -27.10 -33.65 -23.49
N ALA A 583 -28.41 -33.36 -23.46
CA ALA A 583 -29.46 -34.24 -23.99
C ALA A 583 -29.57 -34.24 -25.52
N LEU A 584 -28.92 -33.30 -26.21
CA LEU A 584 -28.94 -33.27 -27.66
C LEU A 584 -28.24 -34.51 -28.24
N PRO A 585 -28.75 -35.11 -29.33
CA PRO A 585 -28.09 -36.21 -30.00
C PRO A 585 -26.69 -35.80 -30.48
N GLU A 586 -25.75 -36.75 -30.53
CA GLU A 586 -24.47 -36.52 -31.20
C GLU A 586 -24.72 -36.54 -32.71
N GLY A 587 -24.80 -35.35 -33.30
CA GLY A 587 -25.00 -35.12 -34.73
C GLY A 587 -24.05 -34.04 -35.24
#